data_AF-G6C381-F1
#
_entry.id   AF-G6C381-F1
#
_cell.length_a   1.000
_cell.length_b   1.000
_cell.length_c   1.000
_cell.angle_alpha   90.00
_cell.angle_beta   90.00
_cell.angle_gamma   90.00
#
_symmetry.space_group_name_H-M   'P 1'
#
loop_
_entity.id
_entity.type
_entity.pdbx_description
1 polymer ?
#
loop_
_entity_poly.entity_id
_entity_poly.type
_entity_poly.pdbx_seq_one_letter_code
_entity_poly.pdbx_strand_id
1 'polypeptide(L)'
;MSSRVYLSIDFGSTYTKLTAIDLDKEEIISTARAMTTVKTNVLTGFNIAFEKLTKDLKNKLKDYEIVKKVACSSAAGGLKIIAIGLVPELTTEAAKKAALSSGGRVVKTYAFRLTSDDVKEISSLDYDILLLTGGTNGGNREYILDNARTLAEEQD
;
A
#
# COMPACT_ATOMS: atom_id res chain seq x y z
N MET A 1 5.30 -22.51 -17.56
CA MET A 1 5.28 -21.95 -16.21
C MET A 1 5.07 -20.45 -16.34
N SER A 2 4.32 -19.87 -15.42
CA SER A 2 4.11 -18.41 -15.35
C SER A 2 5.37 -17.77 -14.77
N SER A 3 5.88 -16.70 -15.39
CA SER A 3 7.07 -15.98 -14.88
C SER A 3 6.74 -15.33 -13.53
N ARG A 4 7.61 -15.48 -12.54
CA ARG A 4 7.44 -14.84 -11.23
C ARG A 4 7.96 -13.41 -11.25
N VAL A 5 7.07 -12.45 -11.01
CA VAL A 5 7.38 -11.02 -11.07
C VAL A 5 7.34 -10.38 -9.70
N TYR A 6 8.40 -9.64 -9.37
CA TYR A 6 8.45 -8.75 -8.23
C TYR A 6 8.21 -7.31 -8.72
N LEU A 7 7.17 -6.66 -8.20
CA LEU A 7 6.86 -5.26 -8.47
C LEU A 7 7.39 -4.36 -7.36
N SER A 8 8.32 -3.45 -7.69
CA SER A 8 8.69 -2.34 -6.80
C SER A 8 7.99 -1.06 -7.24
N ILE A 9 7.50 -0.30 -6.26
CA ILE A 9 6.72 0.92 -6.43
C ILE A 9 7.41 2.04 -5.67
N ASP A 10 7.69 3.16 -6.33
CA ASP A 10 8.20 4.38 -5.70
C ASP A 10 7.21 5.52 -5.92
N PHE A 11 6.56 5.94 -4.83
CA PHE A 11 5.74 7.15 -4.79
C PHE A 11 6.65 8.37 -4.56
N GLY A 12 7.25 8.86 -5.66
CA GLY A 12 8.10 10.04 -5.63
C GLY A 12 7.32 11.35 -5.51
N SER A 13 7.99 12.47 -5.22
CA SER A 13 7.37 13.80 -5.18
C SER A 13 6.79 14.27 -6.52
N THR A 14 7.37 13.81 -7.63
CA THR A 14 6.94 14.18 -8.99
C THR A 14 6.34 13.00 -9.76
N TYR A 15 6.95 11.82 -9.66
CA TYR A 15 6.55 10.64 -10.43
C TYR A 15 6.33 9.43 -9.52
N THR A 16 5.21 8.73 -9.75
CA THR A 16 5.02 7.35 -9.29
C THR A 16 5.69 6.44 -10.31
N LYS A 17 6.68 5.66 -9.86
CA LYS A 17 7.51 4.79 -10.70
C LYS A 17 7.30 3.33 -10.31
N LEU A 18 7.12 2.47 -11.30
CA LEU A 18 6.93 1.03 -11.13
C LEU A 18 8.02 0.30 -11.91
N THR A 19 8.61 -0.72 -11.29
CA THR A 19 9.59 -1.61 -11.91
C THR A 19 9.17 -3.05 -11.65
N ALA A 20 9.00 -3.80 -12.74
CA ALA A 20 8.78 -5.24 -12.70
C ALA A 20 10.12 -5.96 -12.91
N ILE A 21 10.42 -6.88 -12.00
CA ILE A 21 11.63 -7.71 -12.01
C ILE A 21 11.19 -9.16 -12.19
N ASP A 22 11.67 -9.82 -13.26
CA ASP A 22 11.48 -11.26 -13.47
C ASP A 22 12.48 -11.99 -12.58
N LEU A 23 11.98 -12.76 -11.61
CA LEU A 23 12.78 -13.49 -10.65
C LEU A 23 13.33 -14.81 -11.19
N ASP A 24 12.79 -15.32 -12.29
CA ASP A 24 13.26 -16.56 -12.90
C ASP A 24 14.44 -16.28 -13.85
N LYS A 25 14.48 -15.09 -14.44
CA LYS A 25 15.57 -14.61 -15.30
C LYS A 25 16.53 -13.62 -14.62
N GLU A 26 16.18 -13.17 -13.42
CA GLU A 26 16.94 -12.17 -12.66
C GLU A 26 17.15 -10.84 -13.39
N GLU A 27 16.12 -10.37 -14.12
CA GLU A 27 16.20 -9.17 -14.96
C GLU A 27 15.07 -8.16 -14.68
N ILE A 28 15.33 -6.88 -14.96
CA ILE A 28 14.27 -5.87 -15.02
C ILE A 28 13.54 -6.03 -16.35
N ILE A 29 12.31 -6.55 -16.29
CA ILE A 29 11.52 -6.87 -17.49
C ILE A 29 10.71 -5.67 -18.01
N SER A 30 10.28 -4.78 -17.10
CA SER A 30 9.51 -3.60 -17.48
C SER A 30 9.63 -2.48 -16.44
N THR A 31 9.53 -1.24 -16.92
CA THR A 31 9.38 -0.06 -16.05
C THR A 31 8.30 0.84 -16.61
N ALA A 32 7.59 1.54 -15.72
CA ALA A 32 6.59 2.52 -16.09
C ALA A 32 6.54 3.66 -15.08
N ARG A 33 6.01 4.80 -15.50
CA ARG A 33 5.79 5.94 -14.61
C ARG A 33 4.59 6.78 -15.00
N ALA A 34 4.07 7.50 -14.03
CA ALA A 34 3.05 8.53 -14.19
C ALA A 34 3.31 9.68 -13.21
N MET A 35 2.64 10.82 -13.41
CA MET A 35 2.66 11.91 -12.43
C MET A 35 2.14 11.42 -11.08
N THR A 36 2.81 11.81 -10.01
CA THR A 36 2.34 11.54 -8.65
C THR A 36 1.09 12.37 -8.35
N THR A 37 0.08 11.73 -7.78
CA THR A 37 -1.23 12.34 -7.47
C THR A 37 -1.53 12.39 -5.97
N VAL A 38 -0.52 12.44 -5.11
CA VAL A 38 -0.67 12.48 -3.63
C VAL A 38 -1.49 13.66 -3.10
N LYS A 39 -1.67 14.72 -3.89
CA LYS A 39 -2.52 15.87 -3.51
C LYS A 39 -4.02 15.61 -3.70
N THR A 40 -4.38 14.57 -4.46
CA THR A 40 -5.77 14.24 -4.77
C THR A 40 -6.06 12.80 -4.39
N ASN A 41 -5.56 11.84 -5.16
CA ASN A 41 -5.65 10.41 -4.86
C ASN A 41 -4.41 9.71 -5.41
N VAL A 42 -3.58 9.16 -4.52
CA VAL A 42 -2.33 8.47 -4.89
C VAL A 42 -2.54 7.30 -5.86
N LEU A 43 -3.71 6.65 -5.81
CA LEU A 43 -4.04 5.51 -6.67
C LEU A 43 -4.18 5.91 -8.14
N THR A 44 -4.55 7.16 -8.44
CA THR A 44 -4.67 7.63 -9.83
C THR A 44 -3.34 7.51 -10.58
N GLY A 45 -2.27 8.08 -10.03
CA GLY A 45 -0.92 7.97 -10.60
C GLY A 45 -0.40 6.54 -10.62
N PHE A 46 -0.66 5.77 -9.57
CA PHE A 46 -0.31 4.34 -9.52
C PHE A 46 -1.00 3.55 -10.64
N ASN A 47 -2.32 3.68 -10.80
CA ASN A 47 -3.09 2.93 -11.78
C ASN A 47 -2.66 3.27 -13.22
N ILE A 48 -2.41 4.54 -13.53
CA ILE A 48 -1.89 4.95 -14.84
C ILE A 48 -0.51 4.30 -15.13
N ALA A 49 0.39 4.30 -14.14
CA ALA A 49 1.69 3.67 -14.30
C ALA A 49 1.57 2.13 -14.41
N PHE A 50 0.68 1.53 -13.62
CA PHE A 50 0.44 0.09 -13.58
C PHE A 50 -0.20 -0.42 -14.88
N GLU A 51 -1.14 0.33 -15.46
CA GLU A 51 -1.73 0.01 -16.77
C GLU A 51 -0.65 0.00 -17.87
N LYS A 52 0.22 1.02 -17.91
CA LYS A 52 1.34 1.08 -18.85
C LYS A 52 2.29 -0.11 -18.68
N LEU A 53 2.65 -0.42 -17.43
CA LEU A 53 3.53 -1.53 -17.09
C LEU A 53 2.92 -2.88 -17.52
N THR A 54 1.66 -3.13 -17.17
CA THR A 54 0.99 -4.40 -17.46
C THR A 54 0.75 -4.60 -18.94
N LYS A 55 0.52 -3.53 -19.71
CA LYS A 55 0.45 -3.58 -21.18
C LYS A 55 1.80 -4.01 -21.79
N ASP A 56 2.91 -3.46 -21.30
CA ASP A 56 4.26 -3.84 -21.75
C ASP A 56 4.61 -5.29 -21.34
N LEU A 57 4.28 -5.68 -20.11
CA LEU A 57 4.48 -7.05 -19.62
C LEU A 57 3.73 -8.08 -20.47
N LYS A 58 2.47 -7.82 -20.84
CA LYS A 58 1.68 -8.71 -21.71
C LYS A 58 2.30 -8.91 -23.10
N ASN A 59 3.08 -7.96 -23.59
CA ASN A 59 3.79 -8.08 -24.87
C ASN A 59 5.09 -8.88 -24.75
N LYS A 60 5.68 -8.94 -23.55
CA LYS A 60 6.99 -9.57 -23.29
C LYS A 60 6.89 -10.96 -22.69
N LEU A 61 5.87 -11.21 -21.89
CA LEU A 61 5.63 -12.45 -21.17
C LEU A 61 4.31 -13.06 -21.62
N LYS A 62 4.34 -14.36 -21.94
CA LYS A 62 3.12 -15.13 -22.29
C LYS A 62 2.19 -15.27 -21.09
N ASP A 63 2.77 -15.49 -19.91
CA ASP A 63 2.07 -15.62 -18.64
C ASP A 63 3.01 -15.16 -17.51
N TYR A 64 2.48 -14.44 -16.52
CA TYR A 64 3.23 -13.99 -15.35
C TYR A 64 2.35 -13.82 -14.11
N GLU A 65 2.96 -13.98 -12.94
CA GLU A 65 2.34 -13.76 -11.63
C GLU A 65 3.14 -12.70 -10.87
N ILE A 66 2.46 -11.66 -10.36
CA ILE A 66 3.09 -10.71 -9.44
C ILE A 66 3.10 -11.31 -8.04
N VAL A 67 4.19 -12.00 -7.69
CA VAL A 67 4.32 -12.73 -6.42
C VAL A 67 4.60 -11.80 -5.23
N LYS A 68 5.08 -10.57 -5.48
CA LYS A 68 5.31 -9.60 -4.42
C LYS A 68 5.24 -8.17 -4.93
N LYS A 69 4.71 -7.28 -4.07
CA LYS A 69 4.70 -5.83 -4.26
C LYS A 69 5.40 -5.18 -3.08
N VAL A 70 6.36 -4.30 -3.34
CA VAL A 70 6.97 -3.44 -2.31
C VAL A 70 6.83 -1.99 -2.72
N ALA A 71 6.59 -1.13 -1.73
CA ALA A 71 6.41 0.29 -1.96
C ALA A 71 7.31 1.10 -1.04
N CYS A 72 7.85 2.20 -1.56
CA CYS A 72 8.43 3.28 -0.78
C CYS A 72 7.79 4.61 -1.20
N SER A 73 7.91 5.61 -0.32
CA SER A 73 7.41 6.95 -0.61
C SER A 73 8.42 7.99 -0.16
N SER A 74 8.52 9.06 -0.93
CA SER A 74 9.28 10.26 -0.60
C SER A 74 8.45 11.52 -0.83
N ALA A 75 7.13 11.38 -1.01
CA ALA A 75 6.23 12.40 -1.53
C ALA A 75 5.98 13.58 -0.57
N ALA A 76 7.06 14.26 -0.17
CA ALA A 76 7.14 15.47 0.63
C ALA A 76 6.41 15.42 1.99
N GLY A 77 6.28 14.24 2.62
CA GLY A 77 5.49 14.10 3.86
C GLY A 77 3.97 14.05 3.62
N GLY A 78 3.54 14.06 2.36
CA GLY A 78 2.13 14.19 1.98
C GLY A 78 1.33 12.89 1.96
N LEU A 79 1.98 11.73 2.09
CA LEU A 79 1.27 10.45 2.13
C LEU A 79 0.54 10.30 3.47
N LYS A 80 -0.78 10.45 3.45
CA LYS A 80 -1.65 10.42 4.62
C LYS A 80 -1.95 8.97 4.97
N ILE A 81 -1.47 8.54 6.13
CA ILE A 81 -1.59 7.16 6.59
C ILE A 81 -2.55 7.11 7.77
N ILE A 82 -3.55 6.24 7.71
CA ILE A 82 -4.31 5.82 8.88
C ILE A 82 -3.67 4.53 9.39
N ALA A 83 -3.33 4.47 10.67
CA ALA A 83 -2.78 3.28 11.29
C ALA A 83 -3.83 2.57 12.15
N ILE A 84 -3.98 1.26 11.99
CA ILE A 84 -4.89 0.45 12.80
C ILE A 84 -4.04 -0.60 13.51
N GLY A 85 -4.04 -0.55 14.84
CA GLY A 85 -3.21 -1.39 15.70
C GLY A 85 -4.01 -2.37 16.56
N LEU A 86 -3.32 -3.25 17.27
CA LEU A 86 -3.94 -4.09 18.28
C LEU A 86 -4.26 -3.33 19.57
N VAL A 87 -3.30 -2.54 20.06
CA VAL A 87 -3.44 -1.73 21.28
C VAL A 87 -2.87 -0.31 21.07
N PRO A 88 -3.46 0.71 21.71
CA PRO A 88 -3.09 2.11 21.49
C PRO A 88 -1.61 2.44 21.79
N GLU A 89 -1.00 1.83 22.79
CA GLU A 89 0.30 2.27 23.33
C GLU A 89 1.51 1.69 22.57
N LEU A 90 1.42 0.46 22.07
CA LEU A 90 2.54 -0.21 21.38
C LEU A 90 2.41 -0.12 19.86
N THR A 91 1.19 -0.36 19.35
CA THR A 91 1.01 -0.60 17.92
C THR A 91 0.83 0.70 17.14
N THR A 92 0.16 1.68 17.73
CA THR A 92 0.04 3.04 17.17
C THR A 92 1.40 3.74 17.08
N GLU A 93 2.25 3.62 18.10
CA GLU A 93 3.58 4.23 18.09
C GLU A 93 4.52 3.55 17.10
N ALA A 94 4.43 2.22 16.96
CA ALA A 94 5.16 1.50 15.91
C ALA A 94 4.72 1.97 14.51
N ALA A 95 3.41 2.13 14.30
CA ALA A 95 2.86 2.58 13.02
C ALA A 95 3.24 4.04 12.71
N LYS A 96 3.21 4.94 13.70
CA LYS A 96 3.71 6.32 13.58
C LYS A 96 5.18 6.36 13.19
N LYS A 97 6.02 5.56 13.86
CA LYS A 97 7.46 5.47 13.56
C LYS A 97 7.70 4.94 12.13
N ALA A 98 6.99 3.89 11.73
CA ALA A 98 7.09 3.33 10.39
C ALA A 98 6.68 4.36 9.33
N ALA A 99 5.52 5.01 9.50
CA ALA A 99 5.02 6.03 8.59
C ALA A 99 5.96 7.24 8.46
N LEU A 100 6.49 7.74 9.58
CA LEU A 100 7.45 8.85 9.58
C LEU A 100 8.74 8.48 8.83
N SER A 101 9.25 7.27 9.06
CA SER A 101 10.47 6.79 8.38
C SER A 101 10.30 6.65 6.87
N SER A 102 9.07 6.41 6.39
CA SER A 102 8.73 6.30 4.97
C SER A 102 8.32 7.64 4.33
N GLY A 103 8.57 8.78 4.99
CA GLY A 103 8.16 10.09 4.49
C GLY A 103 6.65 10.29 4.38
N GLY A 104 5.87 9.54 5.17
CA GLY A 104 4.42 9.68 5.31
C GLY A 104 4.03 10.35 6.64
N ARG A 105 2.80 10.83 6.71
CA ARG A 105 2.22 11.44 7.91
C ARG A 105 1.06 10.58 8.39
N VAL A 106 1.10 10.18 9.66
CA VAL A 106 -0.07 9.53 10.29
C VAL A 106 -1.12 10.59 10.59
N VAL A 107 -2.31 10.45 10.00
CA VAL A 107 -3.43 11.39 10.16
C VAL A 107 -4.40 10.96 11.26
N LYS A 108 -4.56 9.65 11.46
CA LYS A 108 -5.43 9.08 12.48
C LYS A 108 -4.96 7.68 12.85
N THR A 109 -5.33 7.24 14.05
CA THR A 109 -4.93 5.94 14.59
C THR A 109 -6.12 5.28 15.26
N TYR A 110 -6.33 3.99 15.00
CA TYR A 110 -7.36 3.15 15.62
C TYR A 110 -6.70 1.95 16.31
N ALA A 111 -7.40 1.36 17.27
CA ALA A 111 -6.96 0.15 17.95
C ALA A 111 -8.13 -0.80 18.14
N PHE A 112 -7.83 -2.08 18.44
CA PHE A 112 -8.83 -3.13 18.63
C PHE A 112 -9.68 -3.41 17.38
N ARG A 113 -10.86 -4.03 17.56
CA ARG A 113 -11.82 -4.26 16.47
C ARG A 113 -12.47 -2.93 16.08
N LEU A 114 -12.47 -2.62 14.79
CA LEU A 114 -13.17 -1.46 14.26
C LEU A 114 -14.68 -1.62 14.46
N THR A 115 -15.31 -0.58 14.96
CA THR A 115 -16.77 -0.46 15.00
C THR A 115 -17.30 0.11 13.67
N SER A 116 -18.60 0.00 13.43
CA SER A 116 -19.22 0.63 12.26
C SER A 116 -19.04 2.15 12.24
N ASP A 117 -18.94 2.80 13.41
CA ASP A 117 -18.69 4.24 13.49
C ASP A 117 -17.23 4.58 13.16
N ASP A 118 -16.27 3.74 13.57
CA ASP A 118 -14.86 3.89 13.15
C ASP A 118 -14.72 3.78 11.63
N VAL A 119 -15.43 2.82 11.01
CA VAL A 119 -15.38 2.63 9.54
C VAL A 119 -15.97 3.84 8.82
N LYS A 120 -17.11 4.37 9.28
CA LYS A 120 -17.70 5.61 8.74
C LYS A 120 -16.75 6.79 8.89
N GLU A 121 -16.09 6.93 10.04
CA GLU A 121 -15.10 7.96 10.25
C GLU A 121 -13.94 7.79 9.25
N ILE A 122 -13.36 6.59 9.14
CA ILE A 122 -12.28 6.26 8.18
C ILE A 122 -12.69 6.67 6.77
N SER A 123 -13.87 6.28 6.30
CA SER A 123 -14.37 6.60 4.96
C SER A 123 -14.56 8.10 4.73
N SER A 124 -14.75 8.90 5.78
CA SER A 124 -14.86 10.36 5.67
C SER A 124 -13.51 11.10 5.73
N LEU A 125 -12.46 10.43 6.21
CA LEU A 125 -11.15 11.03 6.37
C LEU A 125 -10.40 11.08 5.04
N ASP A 126 -9.63 12.15 4.86
CA ASP A 126 -8.73 12.29 3.73
C ASP A 126 -7.43 11.51 3.98
N TYR A 127 -7.39 10.25 3.53
CA TYR A 127 -6.22 9.36 3.67
C TYR A 127 -5.83 8.71 2.33
N ASP A 128 -4.56 8.29 2.23
CA ASP A 128 -4.02 7.61 1.06
C ASP A 128 -3.83 6.11 1.28
N ILE A 129 -3.46 5.71 2.50
CA ILE A 129 -3.17 4.32 2.86
C ILE A 129 -3.70 3.98 4.25
N LEU A 130 -4.28 2.79 4.38
CA LEU A 130 -4.56 2.13 5.66
C LEU A 130 -3.42 1.16 5.98
N LEU A 131 -2.79 1.34 7.14
CA LEU A 131 -1.73 0.49 7.64
C LEU A 131 -2.26 -0.35 8.81
N LEU A 132 -2.54 -1.62 8.54
CA LEU A 132 -2.87 -2.61 9.56
C LEU A 132 -1.59 -3.12 10.22
N THR A 133 -1.48 -2.98 11.54
CA THR A 133 -0.25 -3.24 12.30
C THR A 133 -0.53 -4.15 13.49
N GLY A 134 0.35 -5.13 13.74
CA GLY A 134 0.18 -6.13 14.80
C GLY A 134 0.18 -7.56 14.26
N GLY A 135 -0.10 -8.55 15.12
CA GLY A 135 -0.17 -9.97 14.72
C GLY A 135 1.16 -10.64 14.38
N THR A 136 2.29 -9.96 14.62
CA THR A 136 3.65 -10.50 14.48
C THR A 136 4.03 -11.35 15.70
N ASN A 137 4.98 -12.28 15.56
CA ASN A 137 5.53 -13.11 16.64
C ASN A 137 4.51 -13.92 17.47
N GLY A 138 3.43 -14.42 16.86
CA GLY A 138 2.37 -15.15 17.56
C GLY A 138 1.33 -14.27 18.26
N GLY A 139 1.42 -12.94 18.06
CA GLY A 139 0.40 -12.00 18.51
C GLY A 139 -0.94 -12.18 17.77
N ASN A 140 -1.97 -11.50 18.26
CA ASN A 140 -3.34 -11.69 17.80
C ASN A 140 -3.52 -11.28 16.32
N ARG A 141 -3.69 -12.27 15.43
CA ARG A 141 -3.95 -12.05 13.99
C ARG A 141 -5.43 -11.86 13.68
N GLU A 142 -6.31 -12.36 14.53
CA GLU A 142 -7.76 -12.38 14.34
C GLU A 142 -8.29 -10.95 14.18
N TYR A 143 -7.90 -10.04 15.06
CA TYR A 143 -8.32 -8.63 15.02
C TYR A 143 -7.91 -7.93 13.73
N ILE A 144 -6.71 -8.21 13.23
CA ILE A 144 -6.21 -7.59 11.99
C ILE A 144 -6.97 -8.10 10.77
N LEU A 145 -7.24 -9.41 10.72
CA LEU A 145 -8.01 -10.00 9.63
C LEU A 145 -9.49 -9.59 9.68
N ASP A 146 -10.09 -9.51 10.87
CA ASP A 146 -11.46 -9.04 11.05
C ASP A 146 -11.59 -7.59 10.60
N ASN A 147 -10.70 -6.70 11.05
CA ASN A 147 -10.69 -5.30 10.61
C ASN A 147 -10.51 -5.19 9.09
N ALA A 148 -9.64 -6.01 8.49
CA ALA A 148 -9.46 -6.04 7.05
C ALA A 148 -10.74 -6.46 6.30
N ARG A 149 -11.49 -7.43 6.83
CA ARG A 149 -12.79 -7.85 6.27
C ARG A 149 -13.83 -6.75 6.39
N THR A 150 -13.99 -6.17 7.58
CA THR A 150 -14.93 -5.07 7.82
C THR A 150 -14.66 -3.88 6.90
N LEU A 151 -13.39 -3.51 6.71
CA LEU A 151 -12.99 -2.45 5.78
C LEU A 151 -13.24 -2.80 4.31
N ALA A 152 -13.26 -4.09 3.94
CA ALA A 152 -13.51 -4.53 2.58
C ALA A 152 -15.01 -4.63 2.25
N GLU A 153 -15.84 -4.98 3.24
CA GLU A 153 -17.29 -5.10 3.10
C GLU A 153 -18.01 -3.73 2.99
N GLU A 154 -17.42 -2.68 3.56
CA GLU A 154 -18.00 -1.32 3.59
C GLU A 154 -17.46 -0.40 2.49
N GLN A 155 -16.73 -0.95 1.50
CA GLN A 155 -16.33 -0.23 0.28
C GLN A 155 -17.27 -0.53 -0.89
N ASP A 156 -18.49 0.00 -0.80
CA ASP A 156 -19.42 0.18 -1.93
C ASP A 156 -19.83 1.66 -2.07
#